data_AF-A0A972CEU8-F1
#
_entry.id   AF-A0A972CEU8-F1
#
_cell.length_a   1.000
_cell.length_b   1.000
_cell.length_c   1.000
_cell.angle_alpha   90.00
_cell.angle_beta   90.00
_cell.angle_gamma   90.00
#
_symmetry.space_group_name_H-M   'P 1'
#
loop_
_entity.id
_entity.type
_entity.pdbx_description
1 polymer ?
#
loop_
_entity_poly.entity_id
_entity_poly.type
_entity_poly.pdbx_seq_one_letter_code
_entity_poly.pdbx_strand_id
1 'polypeptide(L)' 'MNEIPVIIDRLTESFMLNCQLFALTLIFSLPLGLVIAFGSMSRFYPLRWLSRTFVWIIRGTPLMLQLIIIFFAP' A
#
# COMPACT_ATOMS: atom_id res chain seq x y z
N MET A 1 -22.72 -13.58 -29.55
CA MET A 1 -22.73 -14.99 -29.09
C MET A 1 -21.33 -15.58 -29.12
N ASN A 2 -20.41 -14.95 -28.39
CA ASN A 2 -19.20 -15.57 -27.82
C ASN A 2 -18.75 -14.65 -26.68
N GLU A 3 -19.65 -14.39 -25.73
CA GLU A 3 -19.41 -13.47 -24.61
C GLU A 3 -18.43 -14.07 -23.59
N ILE A 4 -18.44 -15.41 -23.45
CA ILE A 4 -17.61 -16.17 -22.51
C ILE A 4 -16.10 -15.99 -22.75
N PRO A 5 -15.54 -16.14 -23.98
CA PRO A 5 -14.11 -15.94 -24.19
C PRO A 5 -13.65 -14.52 -23.88
N VAL A 6 -14.47 -13.50 -24.16
CA VAL A 6 -14.15 -12.10 -23.84
C VAL A 6 -14.12 -11.87 -22.33
N ILE A 7 -15.07 -12.46 -21.58
CA ILE A 7 -15.12 -12.34 -20.12
C ILE A 7 -13.90 -13.01 -19.49
N ILE A 8 -13.52 -14.21 -19.94
CA ILE A 8 -12.36 -14.94 -19.41
C ILE A 8 -11.06 -14.17 -19.68
N ASP A 9 -10.93 -13.59 -20.88
CA ASP A 9 -9.75 -12.80 -21.26
C ASP A 9 -9.61 -11.56 -20.37
N ARG A 10 -10.71 -10.81 -20.15
CA ARG A 10 -10.72 -9.62 -19.27
C ARG A 10 -10.45 -9.94 -17.80
N LEU A 11 -10.98 -11.05 -17.30
CA LEU A 11 -10.72 -11.50 -15.93
C LEU A 11 -9.25 -11.89 -15.74
N THR A 12 -8.67 -12.59 -16.71
CA THR A 12 -7.26 -13.02 -16.67
C THR A 12 -6.32 -11.81 -16.76
N GLU A 13 -6.61 -10.87 -17.64
CA GLU A 13 -5.88 -9.60 -17.77
C GLU A 13 -5.93 -8.80 -16.45
N SER A 14 -7.13 -8.63 -15.88
CA SER A 14 -7.33 -7.88 -14.63
C SER A 14 -6.67 -8.56 -13.43
N PHE A 15 -6.66 -9.89 -13.41
CA PHE A 15 -5.96 -10.67 -12.38
C PHE A 15 -4.44 -10.49 -12.49
N MET A 16 -3.88 -10.56 -13.70
CA MET A 16 -2.46 -10.34 -13.93
C MET A 16 -2.03 -8.92 -13.52
N LEU A 17 -2.84 -7.91 -13.86
CA LEU A 17 -2.61 -6.53 -13.44
C LEU A 17 -2.63 -6.36 -11.91
N ASN A 18 -3.59 -6.98 -11.21
CA ASN A 18 -3.62 -6.97 -9.75
C ASN A 18 -2.39 -7.64 -9.15
N CYS A 19 -1.97 -8.78 -9.70
CA CYS A 19 -0.76 -9.49 -9.26
C CYS A 19 0.48 -8.61 -9.44
N GLN A 20 0.60 -7.91 -10.57
CA GLN A 20 1.70 -6.99 -10.84
C GLN A 20 1.71 -5.80 -9.87
N LEU A 21 0.56 -5.17 -9.64
CA LEU A 21 0.43 -4.07 -8.67
C LEU A 21 0.76 -4.54 -7.25
N PHE A 22 0.27 -5.71 -6.86
CA PHE A 22 0.58 -6.31 -5.56
C PHE A 22 2.09 -6.59 -5.40
N ALA A 23 2.71 -7.22 -6.39
CA ALA A 23 4.16 -7.49 -6.36
C ALA A 23 4.97 -6.19 -6.27
N LEU A 24 4.60 -5.16 -7.05
CA LEU A 24 5.26 -3.86 -7.04
C LEU A 24 5.12 -3.17 -5.68
N THR A 25 3.90 -3.12 -5.13
CA THR A 25 3.66 -2.56 -3.79
C THR A 25 4.36 -3.34 -2.69
N LEU A 26 4.48 -4.67 -2.82
CA LEU A 26 5.21 -5.49 -1.86
C LEU A 26 6.71 -5.16 -1.86
N ILE A 27 7.30 -5.02 -3.05
CA ILE A 27 8.72 -4.64 -3.23
C ILE A 27 9.03 -3.29 -2.59
N PHE A 28 8.12 -2.32 -2.66
CA PHE A 28 8.32 -1.01 -2.03
C PHE A 28 7.96 -0.99 -0.53
N SER A 29 6.91 -1.70 -0.12
CA SER A 29 6.43 -1.69 1.26
C SER A 29 7.33 -2.49 2.20
N LEU A 30 7.94 -3.58 1.75
CA LEU A 30 8.89 -4.37 2.55
C LEU A 30 10.11 -3.57 3.04
N PRO A 31 10.90 -2.89 2.18
CA PRO A 31 12.06 -2.12 2.63
C PRO A 31 11.64 -0.94 3.51
N LEU A 32 10.57 -0.22 3.16
CA LEU A 32 10.05 0.86 4.00
C LEU A 32 9.61 0.35 5.37
N GLY A 33 8.86 -0.76 5.42
CA GLY A 33 8.43 -1.39 6.66
C GLY A 33 9.60 -1.87 7.51
N LEU A 34 10.63 -2.43 6.88
CA LEU A 34 11.85 -2.90 7.55
C LEU A 34 12.68 -1.74 8.12
N VAL A 35 12.83 -0.64 7.38
CA VAL A 35 13.50 0.59 7.86
C VAL A 35 12.77 1.17 9.07
N ILE A 36 11.43 1.23 9.03
CA ILE A 36 10.60 1.67 10.16
C ILE A 36 10.75 0.72 11.37
N ALA A 37 10.76 -0.59 11.14
CA ALA A 37 10.96 -1.59 12.19
C ALA A 37 12.33 -1.45 12.88
N PHE A 38 13.41 -1.31 12.10
CA PHE A 38 14.75 -1.03 12.63
C PHE A 38 14.82 0.31 13.38
N GLY A 39 14.15 1.35 12.89
CA GLY A 39 14.03 2.64 13.58
C GLY A 39 13.31 2.54 14.93
N SER A 40 12.33 1.65 15.06
CA SER A 40 11.56 1.44 16.29
C SER A 40 12.30 0.64 17.37
N MET A 41 13.25 -0.22 16.96
CA MET A 41 14.12 -1.00 17.85
C MET A 41 15.43 -0.27 18.20
N SER A 42 15.77 0.80 17.48
CA SER A 42 16.94 1.63 17.80
C SER A 42 16.79 2.34 19.14
N ARG A 43 17.89 2.40 19.89
CA ARG A 43 17.99 2.96 21.26
C ARG A 43 17.76 4.49 21.31
N PHE A 44 17.67 5.16 20.15
CA PHE A 44 17.38 6.59 20.02
C PHE A 44 15.89 6.90 20.19
N TYR A 45 15.53 7.42 21.37
CA TYR A 45 14.17 7.86 21.74
C TYR A 45 13.43 8.74 20.70
N PRO A 46 14.05 9.76 20.05
CA PRO A 46 13.33 10.62 19.11
C PRO A 46 12.97 9.89 17.79
N LEU A 47 13.85 9.04 17.26
CA LEU A 47 13.57 8.23 16.05
C LEU A 47 12.44 7.22 16.30
N ARG A 48 12.41 6.62 17.49
CA ARG A 48 11.37 5.67 17.90
C ARG A 48 10.00 6.34 18.03
N TRP A 49 9.95 7.58 18.52
CA TRP A 49 8.71 8.35 18.58
C TRP A 49 8.23 8.75 17.20
N LEU A 50 9.12 9.24 16.32
CA LEU A 50 8.77 9.68 14.97
C LEU A 50 8.27 8.52 14.10
N SER A 51 8.94 7.36 14.14
CA SER A 51 8.49 6.13 13.46
C SER A 51 7.14 5.63 14.00
N ARG A 52 6.90 5.68 15.32
CA ARG A 52 5.60 5.36 15.91
C ARG A 52 4.50 6.32 15.48
N THR A 53 4.75 7.62 15.48
CA THR A 53 3.78 8.64 15.06
C THR A 53 3.43 8.49 13.59
N PHE A 54 4.42 8.23 12.73
CA PHE A 54 4.18 7.98 11.30
C PHE A 54 3.31 6.75 11.05
N VAL A 55 3.62 5.61 11.71
CA VAL A 55 2.78 4.40 11.65
C VAL A 55 1.40 4.64 12.24
N TRP A 56 1.30 5.44 13.31
CA TRP A 56 0.03 5.80 13.93
C TRP A 56 -0.85 6.64 13.00
N ILE A 57 -0.29 7.60 12.26
CA ILE A 57 -1.01 8.37 11.25
C ILE A 57 -1.50 7.43 10.14
N ILE A 58 -0.63 6.60 9.57
CA ILE A 58 -1.01 5.70 8.48
C ILE A 58 -2.09 4.70 8.89
N ARG A 59 -2.04 4.18 10.13
CA ARG A 59 -3.08 3.28 10.66
C ARG A 59 -4.34 4.02 11.13
N GLY A 60 -4.19 5.27 11.56
CA GLY A 60 -5.26 6.10 12.14
C GLY A 60 -6.08 6.84 11.08
N THR A 61 -5.51 7.14 9.92
CA THR A 61 -6.23 7.68 8.77
C THR A 61 -6.71 6.54 7.87
N PRO A 62 -8.03 6.34 7.72
CA PRO A 62 -8.57 5.36 6.77
C PRO A 62 -8.00 5.58 5.38
N LEU A 63 -7.47 4.53 4.75
CA LEU A 63 -6.91 4.60 3.39
C LEU A 63 -7.92 5.18 2.38
N MET A 64 -9.20 4.90 2.59
CA MET A 64 -10.28 5.50 1.81
C MET A 64 -10.29 7.04 1.92
N LEU A 65 -10.05 7.62 3.09
CA LEU A 65 -9.97 9.07 3.25
C LEU A 65 -8.75 9.65 2.53
N GLN A 66 -7.61 8.95 2.53
CA GLN A 66 -6.42 9.40 1.78
C GLN A 66 -6.70 9.47 0.27
N LEU A 67 -7.32 8.42 -0.29
CA LEU A 67 -7.68 8.38 -1.70
C LEU A 67 -8.72 9.44 -2.06
N ILE A 68 -9.75 9.63 -1.21
CA ILE A 68 -10.78 10.65 -1.44
C ILE A 68 -10.15 12.06 -1.44
N ILE A 69 -9.26 12.37 -0.49
CA ILE A 69 -8.61 13.68 -0.44
C ILE A 69 -7.74 13.89 -1.69
N ILE A 70 -6.94 12.89 -2.10
CA ILE A 70 -6.06 13.03 -3.27
C ILE A 70 -6.85 13.18 -4.58
N PHE A 71 -7.99 12.50 -4.73
CA PHE A 71 -8.80 12.51 -5.96
C PHE A 71 -9.90 13.58 -6.00
N PHE A 72 -10.50 13.96 -4.87
CA PHE A 72 -11.67 14.86 -4.79
C PHE A 72 -11.39 16.21 -4.15
N ALA A 73 -10.21 16.43 -3.54
CA ALA A 73 -9.81 17.75 -3.06
C ALA A 73 -9.08 18.68 -4.07
N PRO A 74 -8.86 18.37 -5.38
CA PRO A 74 -8.46 19.42 -6.32
C PRO A 74 -9.59 20.39 -6.67
#